data_AF-A0A967MDT3-F1
#
_entry.id   AF-A0A967MDT3-F1
#
_cell.length_a   1.000
_cell.length_b   1.000
_cell.length_c   1.000
_cell.angle_alpha   90.00
_cell.angle_beta   90.00
_cell.angle_gamma   90.00
#
_symmetry.space_group_name_H-M   'P 1'
#
loop_
_entity.id
_entity.type
_entity.pdbx_description
1 polymer ?
#
loop_
_entity_poly.entity_id
_entity_poly.type
_entity_poly.pdbx_seq_one_letter_code
_entity_poly.pdbx_strand_id
1 'polypeptide(L)'
;MRLRTGGLLRAALRSEPGRTGLAVLGIAVSAFLVMALLAAYRGIAAGVVAYTGQQAVDLWVAPMGTDNLIRSSGLLSGRETRRIRNTTGVRASGAVL
;
A
#
# COMPACT_ATOMS: atom_id res chain seq x y z
N MET A 1 27.78 -15.23 37.25
CA MET A 1 26.64 -14.49 37.82
C MET A 1 25.48 -14.21 36.84
N ARG A 2 25.37 -14.90 35.68
CA ARG A 2 24.29 -14.68 34.68
C ARG A 2 23.12 -15.70 34.72
N LEU A 3 23.24 -16.77 35.51
CA LEU A 3 22.24 -17.86 35.56
C LEU A 3 21.06 -17.59 36.51
N ARG A 4 21.18 -16.66 37.47
CA ARG A 4 20.11 -16.37 38.46
C ARG A 4 19.00 -15.47 37.92
N THR A 5 19.30 -14.58 36.98
CA THR A 5 18.34 -13.59 36.44
C THR A 5 17.22 -14.25 35.63
N GLY A 6 17.51 -15.29 34.85
CA GLY A 6 16.49 -16.00 34.07
C GLY A 6 15.47 -16.75 34.94
N GLY A 7 15.91 -17.28 36.09
CA GLY A 7 15.02 -17.95 37.05
C GLY A 7 14.08 -16.96 37.74
N LEU A 8 14.61 -15.80 38.16
CA LEU A 8 13.82 -14.74 38.79
C LEU A 8 12.82 -14.09 37.83
N LEU A 9 13.21 -13.88 36.56
CA LEU A 9 12.31 -13.36 35.53
C LEU A 9 11.14 -14.32 35.27
N ARG A 10 11.41 -15.62 35.14
CA ARG A 10 10.35 -16.63 34.96
C ARG A 10 9.43 -16.72 36.18
N ALA A 11 9.96 -16.59 37.38
CA ALA A 11 9.15 -16.57 38.60
C ALA A 11 8.22 -15.35 38.65
N ALA A 12 8.75 -14.16 38.30
CA ALA A 12 7.98 -12.92 38.24
C ALA A 12 6.91 -12.92 37.12
N LEU A 13 7.19 -13.53 35.97
CA LEU A 13 6.21 -13.69 34.89
C LEU A 13 5.08 -14.66 35.25
N ARG A 14 5.37 -15.67 36.09
CA ARG A 14 4.38 -16.64 36.57
C ARG A 14 3.53 -16.14 37.73
N SER A 15 4.01 -15.19 38.52
CA SER A 15 3.24 -14.63 39.64
C SER A 15 2.10 -13.72 39.19
N GLU A 16 2.23 -13.10 38.01
CA GLU A 16 1.23 -12.17 37.44
C GLU A 16 0.88 -12.57 36.00
N PRO A 17 0.22 -13.73 35.80
CA PRO A 17 -0.01 -14.29 34.47
C PRO A 17 -0.95 -13.42 33.61
N GLY A 18 -1.93 -12.75 34.23
CA GLY A 18 -2.86 -11.85 33.54
C GLY A 18 -2.15 -10.62 32.96
N ARG A 19 -1.34 -9.93 33.77
CA ARG A 19 -0.57 -8.75 33.33
C ARG A 19 0.47 -9.12 32.29
N THR A 20 1.15 -10.26 32.48
CA THR A 20 2.11 -10.78 31.50
C THR A 20 1.44 -11.14 30.17
N GLY A 21 0.29 -11.80 30.22
CA GLY A 21 -0.49 -12.15 29.03
C GLY A 21 -0.92 -10.91 28.24
N LEU A 22 -1.44 -9.90 28.92
CA LEU A 22 -1.81 -8.62 28.30
C LEU A 22 -0.61 -7.90 27.66
N ALA A 23 0.55 -7.90 28.33
CA ALA A 23 1.76 -7.28 27.78
C ALA A 23 2.26 -8.02 26.53
N VAL A 24 2.31 -9.35 26.55
CA VAL A 24 2.70 -10.16 25.39
C VAL A 24 1.72 -9.97 24.23
N LEU A 25 0.42 -9.96 24.51
CA LEU A 25 -0.61 -9.71 23.49
C LEU A 25 -0.46 -8.32 22.87
N GLY A 26 -0.24 -7.29 23.70
CA GLY A 26 0.00 -5.93 23.21
C GLY A 26 1.19 -5.86 22.26
N ILE A 27 2.32 -6.46 22.64
CA ILE A 27 3.52 -6.54 21.78
C ILE A 27 3.20 -7.29 20.48
N ALA A 28 2.52 -8.44 20.56
CA ALA A 28 2.18 -9.24 19.39
C ALA A 28 1.27 -8.47 18.43
N VAL A 29 0.24 -7.79 18.94
CA VAL A 29 -0.68 -6.96 18.14
C VAL A 29 0.04 -5.78 17.51
N SER A 30 0.92 -5.09 18.24
CA SER A 30 1.72 -3.99 17.67
C SER A 30 2.65 -4.48 16.57
N ALA A 31 3.35 -5.60 16.77
CA ALA A 31 4.22 -6.18 15.76
C ALA A 31 3.43 -6.62 14.51
N PHE A 32 2.27 -7.25 14.71
CA PHE A 32 1.37 -7.64 13.63
C PHE A 32 0.89 -6.41 12.85
N LEU A 33 0.48 -5.33 13.55
CA LEU A 33 0.05 -4.10 12.92
C LEU A 33 1.14 -3.50 12.02
N VAL A 34 2.38 -3.44 12.51
CA VAL A 34 3.52 -2.94 11.72
C VAL A 34 3.73 -3.79 10.46
N MET A 35 3.67 -5.12 10.59
CA MET A 35 3.79 -6.03 9.46
C MET A 35 2.65 -5.85 8.44
N ALA A 36 1.41 -5.69 8.92
CA ALA A 36 0.25 -5.45 8.08
C ALA A 36 0.38 -4.13 7.30
N LEU A 37 0.81 -3.05 7.97
CA LEU A 37 1.06 -1.76 7.34
C LEU A 37 2.18 -1.84 6.29
N LEU A 38 3.26 -2.56 6.59
CA LEU A 38 4.35 -2.76 5.64
C LEU A 38 3.90 -3.57 4.41
N ALA A 39 3.10 -4.62 4.62
CA ALA A 39 2.54 -5.41 3.54
C ALA A 39 1.59 -4.58 2.66
N ALA A 40 0.71 -3.78 3.28
CA ALA A 40 -0.17 -2.87 2.57
C ALA A 40 0.62 -1.83 1.75
N TYR A 41 1.65 -1.22 2.34
CA TYR A 41 2.52 -0.28 1.65
C TYR A 41 3.21 -0.92 0.44
N ARG A 42 3.81 -2.11 0.61
CA ARG A 42 4.44 -2.84 -0.48
C ARG A 42 3.45 -3.22 -1.59
N GLY A 43 2.25 -3.63 -1.22
CA GLY A 43 1.18 -3.94 -2.16
C GLY A 43 0.77 -2.73 -2.99
N ILE A 44 0.56 -1.59 -2.34
CA ILE A 44 0.22 -0.33 -3.02
C ILE A 44 1.37 0.11 -3.92
N ALA A 45 2.62 0.08 -3.44
CA ALA A 45 3.79 0.47 -4.23
C ALA A 45 3.95 -0.41 -5.47
N ALA A 46 3.79 -1.73 -5.34
CA ALA A 46 3.83 -2.65 -6.47
C ALA A 46 2.67 -2.38 -7.45
N GLY A 47 1.46 -2.11 -6.96
CA GLY A 47 0.31 -1.75 -7.79
C GLY A 47 0.52 -0.45 -8.55
N VAL A 48 1.08 0.58 -7.90
CA VAL A 48 1.43 1.86 -8.53
C VAL A 48 2.45 1.63 -9.64
N VAL A 49 3.51 0.87 -9.38
CA VAL A 49 4.54 0.56 -10.39
C VAL A 49 3.97 -0.23 -11.56
N ALA A 50 3.08 -1.19 -11.30
CA ALA A 50 2.41 -1.94 -12.37
C ALA A 50 1.50 -1.05 -13.22
N TYR A 51 0.85 -0.05 -12.60
CA TYR A 51 -0.04 0.88 -13.29
C TYR A 51 0.74 1.92 -14.10
N THR A 52 1.74 2.58 -13.50
CA THR A 52 2.51 3.65 -14.16
C THR A 52 3.63 3.14 -15.04
N GLY A 53 4.14 1.93 -14.80
CA GLY A 53 5.24 1.30 -15.52
C GLY A 53 4.84 0.50 -16.75
N GLN A 54 3.61 0.65 -17.25
CA GLN A 54 3.19 0.02 -18.49
C GLN A 54 4.11 0.45 -19.63
N GLN A 55 4.84 -0.51 -20.20
CA GLN A 55 5.79 -0.26 -21.28
C GLN A 55 5.04 0.33 -22.48
N ALA A 56 5.57 1.41 -23.05
CA ALA A 56 5.05 2.16 -24.21
C ALA A 56 3.91 3.18 -23.96
N VAL A 57 3.67 3.63 -22.71
CA VAL A 57 2.83 4.80 -22.43
C VAL A 57 3.70 6.04 -22.23
N ASP A 58 3.63 6.99 -23.16
CA ASP A 58 4.39 8.25 -23.10
C ASP A 58 3.68 9.33 -22.27
N LEU A 59 2.33 9.31 -22.25
CA LEU A 59 1.51 10.33 -21.58
C LEU A 59 0.21 9.74 -21.02
N TRP A 60 -0.12 10.12 -19.79
CA TRP A 60 -1.39 9.84 -19.14
C TRP A 60 -2.34 11.03 -19.27
N VAL A 61 -3.60 10.77 -19.62
CA VAL A 61 -4.65 11.80 -19.75
C VAL A 61 -5.83 11.43 -18.86
N ALA A 62 -6.30 12.38 -18.07
CA ALA A 62 -7.46 12.21 -17.19
C ALA A 62 -8.37 13.46 -17.22
N PRO A 63 -9.63 13.34 -16.79
CA PRO A 63 -10.53 14.48 -16.69
C PRO A 63 -9.98 15.59 -15.79
N MET A 64 -10.33 16.84 -16.12
CA MET A 64 -9.95 18.00 -15.32
C MET A 64 -10.46 17.87 -13.88
N GLY A 65 -9.61 18.22 -12.91
CA GLY A 65 -9.92 18.04 -11.48
C GLY A 65 -9.54 16.66 -10.92
N THR A 66 -8.97 15.77 -11.74
CA THR A 66 -8.36 14.53 -11.24
C THR A 66 -7.09 14.87 -10.45
N ASP A 67 -7.11 14.60 -9.14
CA ASP A 67 -5.98 14.77 -8.23
C ASP A 67 -5.18 13.47 -8.01
N ASN A 68 -5.80 12.33 -8.31
CA ASN A 68 -5.20 11.01 -8.19
C ASN A 68 -5.60 10.10 -9.36
N LEU A 69 -4.69 9.89 -10.30
CA LEU A 69 -4.90 9.05 -11.48
C LEU A 69 -5.24 7.58 -11.15
N ILE A 70 -4.71 7.07 -10.03
CA ILE A 70 -4.92 5.67 -9.59
C ILE A 70 -6.29 5.50 -8.93
N ARG A 71 -6.81 6.56 -8.32
CA ARG A 71 -8.10 6.56 -7.62
C ARG A 71 -9.21 7.23 -8.45
N SER A 72 -8.88 7.72 -9.64
CA SER A 72 -9.83 8.41 -10.49
C SER A 72 -10.81 7.40 -11.07
N SER A 73 -12.08 7.55 -10.72
CA SER A 73 -13.20 6.88 -11.40
C SER A 73 -13.71 7.71 -12.58
N GLY A 74 -13.00 8.78 -12.96
CA GLY A 74 -13.38 9.68 -14.03
C GLY A 74 -13.20 9.02 -15.40
N LEU A 75 -14.27 8.93 -16.18
CA LEU A 75 -14.23 8.40 -17.54
C LEU A 75 -14.11 9.56 -18.54
N LEU A 76 -13.18 9.43 -19.49
CA LEU A 76 -13.15 10.28 -20.67
C LEU A 76 -14.28 9.87 -21.62
N SER A 77 -15.03 10.85 -22.12
CA SER A 77 -16.07 10.62 -23.10
C SER A 77 -15.48 10.18 -24.44
N GLY A 78 -16.25 9.45 -25.26
CA GLY A 78 -15.80 9.05 -26.61
C GLY A 78 -15.46 10.24 -27.52
N ARG A 79 -15.99 11.45 -27.23
CA ARG A 79 -15.63 12.68 -27.94
C ARG A 79 -14.21 13.15 -27.57
N GLU A 80 -13.85 13.11 -26.30
CA GLU A 80 -12.52 13.48 -25.81
C GLU A 80 -11.46 12.50 -26.30
N THR A 81 -11.75 11.19 -26.22
CA THR A 81 -10.84 10.14 -26.73
C THR A 81 -10.56 10.31 -28.22
N ARG A 82 -11.58 10.68 -29.02
CA ARG A 82 -11.39 11.00 -30.45
C ARG A 82 -10.56 12.27 -30.67
N ARG A 83 -10.79 13.32 -29.88
CA ARG A 83 -9.96 14.56 -29.95
C ARG A 83 -8.51 14.28 -29.64
N ILE A 84 -8.23 13.49 -28.60
CA ILE A 84 -6.87 13.09 -28.23
C ILE A 84 -6.23 12.31 -29.38
N ARG A 85 -6.92 11.32 -29.95
CA ARG A 85 -6.41 10.55 -31.09
C ARG A 85 -6.08 11.42 -32.31
N ASN A 86 -6.83 12.50 -32.51
CA ASN A 86 -6.66 13.41 -33.65
C ASN A 86 -5.67 14.56 -33.37
N THR A 87 -5.06 14.61 -32.18
CA THR A 87 -4.09 15.64 -31.85
C THR A 87 -2.75 15.34 -32.52
N THR A 88 -2.16 16.33 -33.18
CA THR A 88 -0.86 16.21 -33.85
C THR A 88 0.20 15.68 -32.90
N GLY A 89 0.95 14.66 -33.32
CA GLY A 89 1.99 14.02 -32.50
C GLY A 89 1.53 12.80 -31.70
N VAL A 90 0.22 12.52 -31.63
CA VAL A 90 -0.29 11.30 -30.98
C VAL A 90 -0.18 10.11 -31.94
N ARG A 91 0.69 9.15 -31.61
CA ARG A 91 0.86 7.91 -32.38
C ARG A 91 -0.30 6.93 -32.18
N ALA A 92 -0.76 6.78 -30.94
CA ALA A 92 -1.86 5.89 -30.57
C ALA A 92 -2.52 6.37 -29.28
N SER A 93 -3.79 6.01 -29.10
CA SER A 93 -4.50 6.20 -27.82
C SER A 93 -5.32 4.95 -27.49
N GLY A 94 -5.34 4.60 -26.20
CA GLY A 94 -6.06 3.45 -25.65
C GLY A 94 -6.63 3.78 -24.28
N ALA A 95 -7.65 3.02 -23.86
CA ALA A 95 -8.14 3.09 -22.49
C ALA A 95 -7.23 2.23 -21.61
N VAL A 96 -6.85 2.76 -20.45
CA VAL A 96 -6.21 1.97 -19.40
C VAL A 96 -7.32 1.50 -18.47
N LEU A 97 -7.54 0.18 -18.42
CA LEU A 97 -8.43 -0.49 -17.49
C LEU A 97 -7.68 -0.88 -16.22
#